data_AF-A0A6G1JLN5-F1
#
_entry.id   AF-A0A6G1JLN5-F1
#
_cell.length_a   1.000
_cell.length_b   1.000
_cell.length_c   1.000
_cell.angle_alpha   90.00
_cell.angle_beta   90.00
_cell.angle_gamma   90.00
#
_symmetry.space_group_name_H-M   'P 1'
#
loop_
_entity.id
_entity.type
_entity.pdbx_description
1 polymer ?
#
loop_
_entity_poly.entity_id
_entity_poly.type
_entity_poly.pdbx_seq_one_letter_code
_entity_poly.pdbx_strand_id
1 'polypeptide(L)'
;MPATQGFPDLPQGNPDGQLLCLTICGYRRPGMSEEDYRRHMTQVSGPMTKGLMAKYGIIRWTMLHNTTETRALMTQLFDEHMVNLADFDCFSQVTFRSVDDYKRMREDPWYRKQIAGDHVNFADTHRSMMTIGWVTDFIEHGKLVEGSTKGSKTEENSVAFRKRQAATGSTTKTQVTAIVLGSFLSGCMMSLSLMAVPVLLDTTTESPQLFHQWTRMYHYGHQVLPGMAISTFLLYSYTCIRKRKAEKPKPWRLLALAGLVTVSIIPFTLLIMKPTNDELFRLEAVTRIVRTGGHSEVSVLGIKEAKGLVVKWAWMHFTRSCFPLVGAVIGALGTFWC
;
A
#
# COMPACT_ATOMS: atom_id res chain seq x y z
N MET A 1 -33.46 28.19 -41.74
CA MET A 1 -32.10 27.64 -41.52
C MET A 1 -32.20 26.59 -40.44
N PRO A 2 -31.75 25.34 -40.66
CA PRO A 2 -31.88 24.29 -39.65
C PRO A 2 -30.83 24.48 -38.56
N ALA A 3 -31.26 24.29 -37.32
CA ALA A 3 -30.47 24.45 -36.11
C ALA A 3 -29.22 23.56 -36.15
N THR A 4 -28.06 24.18 -35.90
CA THR A 4 -26.82 23.51 -35.56
C THR A 4 -27.06 22.62 -34.34
N GLN A 5 -27.18 21.30 -34.55
CA GLN A 5 -27.12 20.33 -33.46
C GLN A 5 -25.73 20.46 -32.83
N GLY A 6 -25.69 21.06 -31.63
CA GLY A 6 -24.48 21.14 -30.84
C GLY A 6 -23.95 19.74 -30.58
N PHE A 7 -22.65 19.54 -30.84
CA PHE A 7 -21.95 18.35 -30.40
C PHE A 7 -22.12 18.22 -28.88
N PRO A 8 -22.40 17.01 -28.35
CA PRO A 8 -22.46 16.81 -26.91
C PRO A 8 -21.12 17.18 -26.28
N ASP A 9 -21.16 17.78 -25.08
CA ASP A 9 -19.97 18.14 -24.32
C ASP A 9 -19.04 16.92 -24.19
N LEU A 10 -17.74 17.16 -24.43
CA LEU A 10 -16.72 16.12 -24.28
C LEU A 10 -16.82 15.51 -22.86
N PRO A 11 -16.87 14.17 -22.72
CA PRO A 11 -16.83 13.56 -21.39
C PRO A 11 -15.56 14.02 -20.67
N GLN A 12 -15.67 14.31 -19.37
CA GLN A 12 -14.57 14.78 -18.53
C GLN A 12 -13.40 13.78 -18.57
N GLY A 13 -12.47 14.00 -19.49
CA GLY A 13 -11.13 13.40 -19.45
C GLY A 13 -10.41 13.90 -18.21
N ASN A 14 -9.48 13.06 -17.74
CA ASN A 14 -8.60 13.28 -16.59
C ASN A 14 -8.30 14.80 -16.34
N PRO A 15 -8.53 15.32 -15.11
CA PRO A 15 -8.29 16.74 -14.78
C PRO A 15 -6.85 17.22 -15.04
N ASP A 16 -5.88 16.32 -15.21
CA ASP A 16 -4.47 16.62 -15.46
C ASP A 16 -4.05 16.49 -16.95
N GLY A 17 -4.97 16.15 -17.87
CA GLY A 17 -4.66 16.05 -19.31
C GLY A 17 -3.86 14.81 -19.75
N GLN A 18 -3.65 13.83 -18.86
CA GLN A 18 -2.94 12.58 -19.16
C GLN A 18 -3.72 11.70 -20.16
N LEU A 19 -3.00 11.00 -21.04
CA LEU A 19 -3.57 10.15 -22.07
C LEU A 19 -3.55 8.67 -21.68
N LEU A 20 -4.56 7.92 -22.13
CA LEU A 20 -4.60 6.46 -22.05
C LEU A 20 -4.01 5.86 -23.32
N CYS A 21 -3.32 4.73 -23.21
CA CYS A 21 -2.88 3.92 -24.33
C CYS A 21 -3.38 2.48 -24.19
N LEU A 22 -4.20 2.06 -25.14
CA LEU A 22 -4.57 0.66 -25.35
C LEU A 22 -3.47 0.00 -26.20
N THR A 23 -2.82 -1.03 -25.68
CA THR A 23 -1.83 -1.85 -26.39
C THR A 23 -2.40 -3.24 -26.67
N ILE A 24 -2.41 -3.62 -27.94
CA ILE A 24 -2.75 -4.97 -28.43
C ILE A 24 -1.43 -5.67 -28.76
N CYS A 25 -1.13 -6.74 -28.03
CA CYS A 25 0.00 -7.64 -28.27
C CYS A 25 -0.49 -8.77 -29.19
N GLY A 26 -0.30 -8.59 -30.48
CA GLY A 26 -0.88 -9.44 -31.52
C GLY A 26 0.04 -10.57 -31.96
N TYR A 27 -0.54 -11.75 -32.15
CA TYR A 27 0.05 -12.83 -32.94
C TYR A 27 -0.63 -12.90 -34.31
N ARG A 28 0.16 -13.19 -35.34
CA ARG A 28 -0.37 -13.44 -36.68
C ARG A 28 -1.12 -14.76 -36.72
N ARG A 29 -2.10 -14.86 -37.62
CA ARG A 29 -2.87 -16.09 -37.83
C ARG A 29 -1.93 -17.25 -38.18
N PRO A 30 -2.16 -18.47 -37.66
CA PRO A 30 -1.36 -19.64 -38.04
C PRO A 30 -1.29 -19.81 -39.56
N GLY A 31 -0.09 -20.07 -40.07
CA GLY A 31 0.17 -20.21 -41.52
C GLY A 31 0.29 -18.90 -42.30
N MET A 32 0.10 -17.73 -41.69
CA MET A 32 0.32 -16.44 -42.33
C MET A 32 1.80 -16.02 -42.26
N SER A 33 2.34 -15.50 -43.36
CA SER A 33 3.70 -14.95 -43.38
C SER A 33 3.76 -13.59 -42.68
N GLU A 34 4.96 -13.20 -42.23
CA GLU A 34 5.21 -11.87 -41.63
C GLU A 34 4.91 -10.72 -42.61
N GLU A 35 5.25 -10.93 -43.87
CA GLU A 35 5.02 -9.96 -44.93
C GLU A 35 3.53 -9.77 -45.19
N ASP A 36 2.77 -10.86 -45.33
CA ASP A 36 1.32 -10.80 -45.55
C ASP A 36 0.62 -10.13 -44.36
N TYR A 37 1.04 -10.48 -43.13
CA TYR A 37 0.49 -9.91 -41.90
C TYR A 37 0.70 -8.40 -41.84
N ARG A 38 1.94 -7.94 -42.06
CA ARG A 38 2.27 -6.51 -42.13
C ARG A 38 1.51 -5.82 -43.26
N ARG A 39 1.45 -6.43 -44.45
CA ARG A 39 0.76 -5.88 -45.61
C ARG A 39 -0.72 -5.70 -45.34
N HIS A 40 -1.39 -6.69 -44.75
CA HIS A 40 -2.81 -6.59 -44.39
C HIS A 40 -3.04 -5.45 -43.39
N MET A 41 -2.26 -5.40 -42.30
CA MET A 41 -2.43 -4.36 -41.27
C MET A 41 -2.18 -2.95 -41.81
N THR A 42 -1.18 -2.77 -42.68
CA THR A 42 -0.76 -1.43 -43.16
C THR A 42 -1.49 -0.97 -44.42
N GLN A 43 -1.93 -1.89 -45.28
CA GLN A 43 -2.57 -1.57 -46.56
C GLN A 43 -4.08 -1.84 -46.58
N VAL A 44 -4.62 -2.62 -45.64
CA VAL A 44 -6.05 -2.93 -45.54
C VAL A 44 -6.65 -2.35 -44.26
N SER A 45 -6.29 -2.89 -43.09
CA SER A 45 -6.91 -2.52 -41.81
C SER A 45 -6.65 -1.06 -41.43
N GLY A 46 -5.40 -0.60 -41.60
CA GLY A 46 -4.96 0.76 -41.31
C GLY A 46 -5.75 1.83 -42.10
N PRO A 47 -5.72 1.80 -43.44
CA PRO A 47 -6.47 2.75 -44.28
C PRO A 47 -7.96 2.76 -44.01
N MET A 48 -8.55 1.58 -43.75
CA MET A 48 -9.97 1.43 -43.45
C MET A 48 -10.39 2.02 -42.10
N THR A 49 -9.48 2.05 -41.11
CA THR A 49 -9.80 2.40 -39.72
C THR A 49 -9.32 3.79 -39.30
N LYS A 50 -8.21 4.28 -39.86
CA LYS A 50 -7.53 5.51 -39.39
C LYS A 50 -8.41 6.77 -39.40
N GLY A 51 -9.25 6.92 -40.43
CA GLY A 51 -10.14 8.07 -40.55
C GLY A 51 -11.21 8.07 -39.45
N LEU A 52 -11.71 6.88 -39.09
CA LEU A 52 -12.66 6.71 -38.02
C LEU A 52 -12.02 6.97 -36.64
N MET A 53 -10.80 6.49 -36.43
CA MET A 53 -10.04 6.77 -35.20
C MET A 53 -9.87 8.28 -35.00
N ALA A 54 -9.45 9.00 -36.04
CA ALA A 54 -9.32 10.46 -35.96
C ALA A 54 -10.67 11.16 -35.67
N LYS A 55 -11.76 10.74 -36.34
CA LYS A 55 -13.12 11.26 -36.11
C LYS A 55 -13.56 11.17 -34.64
N TYR A 56 -13.18 10.10 -33.95
CA TYR A 56 -13.58 9.86 -32.57
C TYR A 56 -12.58 10.37 -31.52
N GLY A 57 -11.54 11.11 -31.91
CA GLY A 57 -10.62 11.73 -30.96
C GLY A 57 -9.48 10.83 -30.48
N ILE A 58 -9.18 9.76 -31.24
CA ILE A 58 -7.92 9.02 -31.06
C ILE A 58 -6.77 9.96 -31.46
N ILE A 59 -5.81 10.14 -30.55
CA ILE A 59 -4.72 11.09 -30.69
C ILE A 59 -3.55 10.49 -31.46
N ARG A 60 -3.23 9.23 -31.20
CA ARG A 60 -2.11 8.53 -31.84
C ARG A 60 -2.46 7.06 -32.02
N TRP A 61 -2.13 6.52 -33.18
CA TRP A 61 -2.19 5.08 -33.44
C TRP A 61 -0.90 4.63 -34.10
N THR A 62 -0.21 3.69 -33.49
CA THR A 62 1.03 3.11 -34.01
C THR A 62 0.93 1.58 -34.08
N MET A 63 1.68 1.00 -35.02
CA MET A 63 1.86 -0.43 -35.16
C MET A 63 3.36 -0.70 -35.21
N LEU A 64 3.87 -1.46 -34.24
CA LEU A 64 5.23 -1.98 -34.24
C LEU A 64 5.18 -3.42 -34.72
N HIS A 65 5.79 -3.71 -35.87
CA HIS A 65 5.85 -5.06 -36.43
C HIS A 65 7.18 -5.72 -36.04
N ASN A 66 7.12 -6.77 -35.22
CA ASN A 66 8.28 -7.49 -34.72
C ASN A 66 8.60 -8.66 -35.67
N THR A 67 9.16 -8.36 -36.83
CA THR A 67 9.65 -9.39 -37.76
C THR A 67 10.78 -10.21 -37.16
N THR A 68 11.08 -11.34 -37.77
CA THR A 68 12.24 -12.17 -37.40
C THR A 68 13.54 -11.36 -37.43
N GLU A 69 13.74 -10.51 -38.44
CA GLU A 69 14.94 -9.67 -38.59
C GLU A 69 15.04 -8.60 -37.50
N THR A 70 13.94 -7.87 -37.24
CA THR A 70 13.93 -6.82 -36.20
C THR A 70 14.08 -7.41 -34.80
N ARG A 71 13.48 -8.58 -34.54
CA ARG A 71 13.64 -9.30 -33.28
C ARG A 71 15.10 -9.77 -33.06
N ALA A 72 15.82 -10.15 -34.10
CA ALA A 72 17.23 -10.53 -33.99
C ALA A 72 18.14 -9.39 -33.49
N LEU A 73 17.77 -8.12 -33.74
CA LEU A 73 18.50 -6.94 -33.26
C LEU A 73 18.55 -6.85 -31.73
N MET A 74 17.62 -7.49 -31.01
CA MET A 74 17.58 -7.47 -29.53
C MET A 74 18.84 -8.07 -28.89
N THR A 75 19.55 -8.96 -29.61
CA THR A 75 20.83 -9.53 -29.16
C THR A 75 21.89 -8.46 -28.89
N GLN A 76 21.79 -7.29 -29.52
CA GLN A 76 22.72 -6.18 -29.33
C GLN A 76 22.39 -5.32 -28.08
N LEU A 77 21.22 -5.54 -27.45
CA LEU A 77 20.70 -4.73 -26.34
C LEU A 77 20.56 -5.51 -25.03
N PHE A 78 20.76 -6.83 -25.04
CA PHE A 78 20.66 -7.65 -23.84
C PHE A 78 21.76 -7.31 -22.83
N ASP A 79 21.40 -7.35 -21.55
CA ASP A 79 22.33 -7.29 -20.42
C ASP A 79 22.16 -8.53 -19.51
N GLU A 80 22.90 -8.61 -18.40
CA GLU A 80 22.87 -9.74 -17.48
C GLU A 80 21.47 -10.04 -16.91
N HIS A 81 20.57 -9.06 -16.84
CA HIS A 81 19.26 -9.16 -16.21
C HIS A 81 18.09 -9.12 -17.22
N MET A 82 18.27 -8.52 -18.39
CA MET A 82 17.21 -8.25 -19.37
C MET A 82 17.39 -9.05 -20.67
N VAL A 83 17.22 -10.37 -20.57
CA VAL A 83 17.43 -11.32 -21.67
C VAL A 83 16.14 -11.93 -22.25
N ASN A 84 15.00 -11.73 -21.59
CA ASN A 84 13.74 -12.33 -22.00
C ASN A 84 13.13 -11.59 -23.20
N LEU A 85 12.86 -12.33 -24.26
CA LEU A 85 12.36 -11.82 -25.53
C LEU A 85 10.87 -12.15 -25.69
N ALA A 86 10.04 -11.13 -25.89
CA ALA A 86 8.64 -11.35 -26.21
C ALA A 86 8.48 -11.85 -27.66
N ASP A 87 7.65 -12.87 -27.87
CA ASP A 87 7.45 -13.53 -29.16
C ASP A 87 6.25 -12.95 -29.95
N PHE A 88 5.63 -11.85 -29.50
CA PHE A 88 4.54 -11.20 -30.23
C PHE A 88 4.98 -10.73 -31.61
N ASP A 89 4.09 -10.87 -32.61
CA ASP A 89 4.34 -10.43 -33.99
C ASP A 89 4.11 -8.92 -34.17
N CYS A 90 3.24 -8.32 -33.35
CA CYS A 90 2.95 -6.89 -33.43
C CYS A 90 2.53 -6.30 -32.08
N PHE A 91 2.87 -5.04 -31.86
CA PHE A 91 2.21 -4.19 -30.87
C PHE A 91 1.43 -3.09 -31.57
N SER A 92 0.10 -3.09 -31.42
CA SER A 92 -0.74 -1.98 -31.89
C SER A 92 -1.15 -1.10 -30.71
N GLN A 93 -0.79 0.18 -30.75
CA GLN A 93 -0.95 1.10 -29.63
C GLN A 93 -1.86 2.27 -30.02
N VAL A 94 -2.98 2.40 -29.34
CA VAL A 94 -4.01 3.42 -29.59
C VAL A 94 -4.08 4.35 -28.39
N THR A 95 -3.68 5.62 -28.56
CA THR A 95 -3.66 6.64 -27.52
C THR A 95 -4.86 7.57 -27.63
N PHE A 96 -5.59 7.80 -26.53
CA PHE A 96 -6.82 8.61 -26.48
C PHE A 96 -7.04 9.23 -25.10
N ARG A 97 -7.99 10.17 -24.98
CA ARG A 97 -8.27 10.88 -23.72
C ARG A 97 -9.24 10.12 -22.82
N SER A 98 -10.28 9.52 -23.40
CA SER A 98 -11.27 8.74 -22.68
C SER A 98 -11.54 7.40 -23.34
N VAL A 99 -11.77 6.37 -22.55
CA VAL A 99 -12.25 5.06 -23.04
C VAL A 99 -13.56 5.21 -23.81
N ASP A 100 -14.36 6.23 -23.49
CA ASP A 100 -15.63 6.47 -24.19
C ASP A 100 -15.43 6.91 -25.64
N ASP A 101 -14.32 7.58 -25.97
CA ASP A 101 -13.95 7.91 -27.34
C ASP A 101 -13.78 6.62 -28.17
N TYR A 102 -13.08 5.64 -27.58
CA TYR A 102 -12.89 4.33 -28.18
C TYR A 102 -14.18 3.51 -28.27
N LYS A 103 -15.06 3.58 -27.27
CA LYS A 103 -16.38 2.90 -27.30
C LYS A 103 -17.27 3.44 -28.41
N ARG A 104 -17.43 4.76 -28.50
CA ARG A 104 -18.27 5.41 -29.53
C ARG A 104 -17.78 5.07 -30.95
N MET A 105 -16.47 4.95 -31.13
CA MET A 105 -15.89 4.47 -32.40
C MET A 105 -16.37 3.06 -32.75
N ARG A 106 -16.40 2.12 -31.79
CA ARG A 106 -16.84 0.73 -32.02
C ARG A 106 -18.35 0.61 -32.29
N GLU A 107 -19.12 1.61 -31.88
CA GLU A 107 -20.56 1.68 -32.12
C GLU A 107 -20.92 2.28 -33.49
N ASP A 108 -19.96 2.91 -34.18
CA ASP A 108 -20.19 3.51 -35.49
C ASP A 108 -20.66 2.45 -36.52
N PRO A 109 -21.73 2.73 -37.30
CA PRO A 109 -22.24 1.80 -38.31
C PRO A 109 -21.18 1.35 -39.33
N TRP A 110 -20.26 2.23 -39.71
CA TRP A 110 -19.15 1.90 -40.59
C TRP A 110 -18.21 0.89 -39.92
N TYR A 111 -17.89 1.10 -38.64
CA TYR A 111 -17.07 0.15 -37.88
C TYR A 111 -17.73 -1.23 -37.85
N ARG A 112 -19.02 -1.30 -37.47
CA ARG A 112 -19.75 -2.56 -37.37
C ARG A 112 -19.86 -3.31 -38.68
N LYS A 113 -19.95 -2.59 -39.81
CA LYS A 113 -20.13 -3.20 -41.13
C LYS A 113 -18.80 -3.59 -41.79
N GLN A 114 -17.77 -2.75 -41.68
CA GLN A 114 -16.56 -2.87 -42.50
C GLN A 114 -15.32 -3.28 -41.69
N ILE A 115 -15.27 -2.97 -40.40
CA ILE A 115 -14.06 -3.15 -39.56
C ILE A 115 -14.23 -4.30 -38.57
N ALA A 116 -15.44 -4.46 -38.02
CA ALA A 116 -15.75 -5.52 -37.07
C ALA A 116 -15.51 -6.89 -37.73
N GLY A 117 -14.65 -7.69 -37.11
CA GLY A 117 -14.29 -9.02 -37.61
C GLY A 117 -13.05 -9.08 -38.50
N ASP A 118 -12.51 -7.95 -38.99
CA ASP A 118 -11.32 -7.97 -39.88
C ASP A 118 -10.11 -8.64 -39.22
N HIS A 119 -9.94 -8.45 -37.91
CA HIS A 119 -8.89 -9.08 -37.10
C HIS A 119 -8.84 -10.62 -37.21
N VAL A 120 -9.93 -11.31 -37.56
CA VAL A 120 -9.93 -12.77 -37.77
C VAL A 120 -9.20 -13.17 -39.06
N ASN A 121 -9.07 -12.25 -40.02
CA ASN A 121 -8.39 -12.51 -41.30
C ASN A 121 -6.87 -12.59 -41.15
N PHE A 122 -6.31 -11.90 -40.16
CA PHE A 122 -4.86 -11.72 -40.04
C PHE A 122 -4.28 -12.05 -38.66
N ALA A 123 -5.07 -12.04 -37.58
CA ALA A 123 -4.59 -12.28 -36.22
C ALA A 123 -5.06 -13.62 -35.63
N ASP A 124 -4.23 -14.19 -34.77
CA ASP A 124 -4.63 -15.24 -33.83
C ASP A 124 -5.29 -14.59 -32.61
N THR A 125 -6.62 -14.57 -32.59
CA THR A 125 -7.40 -13.91 -31.54
C THR A 125 -7.43 -14.68 -30.23
N HIS A 126 -6.98 -15.94 -30.21
CA HIS A 126 -6.92 -16.77 -29.01
C HIS A 126 -5.61 -16.55 -28.24
N ARG A 127 -4.51 -16.30 -28.94
CA ARG A 127 -3.20 -16.02 -28.32
C ARG A 127 -2.97 -14.53 -28.06
N SER A 128 -3.56 -13.65 -28.87
CA SER A 128 -3.33 -12.21 -28.75
C SER A 128 -3.85 -11.66 -27.42
N MET A 129 -3.11 -10.72 -26.84
CA MET A 129 -3.41 -10.14 -25.52
C MET A 129 -3.62 -8.62 -25.62
N MET A 130 -4.32 -8.03 -24.65
CA MET A 130 -4.58 -6.60 -24.60
C MET A 130 -4.31 -6.04 -23.20
N THR A 131 -3.74 -4.84 -23.13
CA THR A 131 -3.54 -4.08 -21.90
C THR A 131 -3.83 -2.60 -22.12
N ILE A 132 -4.18 -1.87 -21.07
CA ILE A 132 -4.41 -0.43 -21.11
C ILE A 132 -3.72 0.24 -19.93
N GLY A 133 -3.07 1.37 -20.18
CA GLY A 133 -2.36 2.13 -19.14
C GLY A 133 -2.24 3.60 -19.47
N TRP A 134 -1.72 4.36 -18.51
CA TRP A 134 -1.43 5.78 -18.69
C TRP A 134 -0.13 6.00 -19.43
N VAL A 135 -0.12 6.98 -20.34
CA VAL A 135 1.10 7.41 -21.06
C VAL A 135 1.77 8.53 -20.27
N THR A 136 3.08 8.41 -20.11
CA THR A 136 3.97 9.45 -19.60
C THR A 136 5.11 9.61 -20.59
N ASP A 137 5.13 10.72 -21.32
CA ASP A 137 6.16 11.02 -22.30
C ASP A 137 7.32 11.76 -21.62
N PHE A 138 8.51 11.15 -21.61
CA PHE A 138 9.75 11.81 -21.16
C PHE A 138 10.52 12.47 -22.31
N ILE A 139 10.35 11.93 -23.52
CA ILE A 139 11.03 12.36 -24.74
C ILE A 139 9.99 12.34 -25.86
N GLU A 140 9.91 13.44 -26.61
CA GLU A 140 9.05 13.56 -27.79
C GLU A 140 9.85 14.20 -28.93
N HIS A 141 9.82 13.61 -30.13
CA HIS A 141 10.58 14.07 -31.29
C HIS A 141 12.10 14.24 -31.03
N GLY A 142 12.68 13.35 -30.23
CA GLY A 142 14.11 13.39 -29.87
C GLY A 142 14.50 14.54 -28.94
N LYS A 143 13.53 15.28 -28.39
CA LYS A 143 13.73 16.34 -27.42
C LYS A 143 13.16 15.92 -26.07
N LEU A 144 13.82 16.35 -24.99
CA LEU A 144 13.25 16.24 -23.66
C LEU A 144 11.89 16.94 -23.68
N VAL A 145 10.87 16.25 -23.18
CA VAL A 145 9.60 16.91 -22.88
C VAL A 145 9.87 17.80 -21.66
N GLU A 146 10.33 19.02 -21.92
CA GLU A 146 10.35 20.07 -20.90
C GLU A 146 8.92 20.22 -20.42
N GLY A 147 8.72 20.05 -19.10
CA GLY A 147 7.39 20.02 -18.51
C GLY A 147 6.54 21.15 -19.07
N SER A 148 5.40 20.81 -19.67
CA SER A 148 4.46 21.75 -20.28
C SER A 148 3.91 22.72 -19.21
N THR A 149 4.72 23.72 -18.85
CA THR A 149 4.38 24.90 -18.05
C THR A 149 3.76 25.94 -18.97
N LYS A 150 2.51 25.70 -19.37
CA LYS A 150 1.60 26.77 -19.76
C LYS A 150 0.26 26.53 -19.07
N GLY A 151 0.13 27.04 -17.85
CA GLY A 151 -1.11 26.99 -17.07
C GLY A 151 -1.31 28.20 -16.14
N SER A 152 -1.64 29.35 -16.74
CA SER A 152 -2.38 30.49 -16.16
C SER A 152 -2.93 30.30 -14.74
N LYS A 153 -2.32 30.86 -13.68
CA LYS A 153 -2.83 30.98 -12.28
C LYS A 153 -3.42 29.70 -11.60
N THR A 154 -3.56 28.59 -12.30
CA THR A 154 -4.10 27.29 -11.90
C THR A 154 -2.96 26.35 -11.55
N GLU A 155 -1.75 26.56 -12.10
CA GLU A 155 -0.56 25.76 -11.79
C GLU A 155 -0.11 25.87 -10.33
N GLU A 156 -0.18 27.06 -9.71
CA GLU A 156 0.18 27.23 -8.30
C GLU A 156 -0.75 26.41 -7.40
N ASN A 157 -2.04 26.36 -7.75
CA ASN A 157 -3.03 25.50 -7.11
C ASN A 157 -2.81 24.00 -7.44
N SER A 158 -2.35 23.64 -8.64
CA SER A 158 -2.13 22.25 -9.08
C SER A 158 -0.83 21.64 -8.54
N VAL A 159 0.22 22.43 -8.34
CA VAL A 159 1.48 22.01 -7.72
C VAL A 159 1.29 21.92 -6.21
N ALA A 160 0.54 22.84 -5.61
CA ALA A 160 0.06 22.70 -4.24
C ALA A 160 -0.85 21.46 -4.10
N PHE A 161 -1.73 21.18 -5.06
CA PHE A 161 -2.61 20.00 -5.07
C PHE A 161 -1.83 18.69 -5.27
N ARG A 162 -0.83 18.63 -6.16
CA ARG A 162 0.04 17.45 -6.36
C ARG A 162 0.99 17.22 -5.18
N LYS A 163 1.59 18.28 -4.61
CA LYS A 163 2.34 18.19 -3.34
C LYS A 163 1.43 17.74 -2.21
N ARG A 164 0.17 18.22 -2.16
CA ARG A 164 -0.84 17.75 -1.22
C ARG A 164 -1.20 16.29 -1.46
N GLN A 165 -1.51 15.85 -2.67
CA GLN A 165 -1.93 14.47 -2.97
C GLN A 165 -0.82 13.45 -2.69
N ALA A 166 0.43 13.76 -3.06
CA ALA A 166 1.61 12.95 -2.71
C ALA A 166 1.89 12.95 -1.19
N ALA A 167 1.77 14.12 -0.52
CA ALA A 167 1.85 14.21 0.93
C ALA A 167 0.73 13.44 1.64
N THR A 168 -0.48 13.44 1.08
CA THR A 168 -1.65 12.75 1.64
C THR A 168 -1.48 11.25 1.50
N GLY A 169 -1.07 10.74 0.32
CA GLY A 169 -0.77 9.32 0.11
C GLY A 169 0.38 8.79 0.98
N SER A 170 1.45 9.58 1.16
CA SER A 170 2.53 9.27 2.11
C SER A 170 2.06 9.27 3.58
N THR A 171 1.16 10.20 3.95
CA THR A 171 0.60 10.28 5.30
C THR A 171 -0.33 9.10 5.60
N THR A 172 -1.16 8.69 4.64
CA THR A 172 -2.04 7.51 4.78
C THR A 172 -1.24 6.24 4.98
N LYS A 173 -0.15 6.01 4.22
CA LYS A 173 0.75 4.86 4.44
C LYS A 173 1.30 4.85 5.87
N THR A 174 1.78 5.99 6.35
CA THR A 174 2.34 6.13 7.71
C THR A 174 1.28 5.87 8.79
N GLN A 175 0.04 6.33 8.58
CA GLN A 175 -1.09 6.09 9.47
C GLN A 175 -1.46 4.62 9.55
N VAL A 176 -1.55 3.94 8.40
CA VAL A 176 -1.83 2.50 8.34
C VAL A 176 -0.71 1.72 9.05
N THR A 177 0.56 2.07 8.84
CA THR A 177 1.68 1.47 9.59
C THR A 177 1.52 1.64 11.10
N ALA A 178 1.14 2.83 11.58
CA ALA A 178 0.93 3.09 13.00
C ALA A 178 -0.23 2.27 13.59
N ILE A 179 -1.33 2.12 12.85
CA ILE A 179 -2.49 1.30 13.25
C ILE A 179 -2.09 -0.17 13.38
N VAL A 180 -1.39 -0.70 12.36
CA VAL A 180 -0.92 -2.10 12.36
C VAL A 180 0.05 -2.34 13.51
N LEU A 181 1.04 -1.45 13.70
CA LEU A 181 2.02 -1.58 14.76
C LEU A 181 1.39 -1.51 16.17
N GLY A 182 0.43 -0.59 16.38
CA GLY A 182 -0.30 -0.47 17.65
C GLY A 182 -1.17 -1.70 17.95
N SER A 183 -1.85 -2.25 16.94
CA SER A 183 -2.66 -3.46 17.06
C SER A 183 -1.78 -4.68 17.37
N PHE A 184 -0.67 -4.81 16.66
CA PHE A 184 0.31 -5.88 16.88
C PHE A 184 0.94 -5.82 18.27
N LEU A 185 1.34 -4.62 18.71
CA LEU A 185 1.84 -4.38 20.07
C LEU A 185 0.82 -4.83 21.13
N SER A 186 -0.46 -4.45 20.97
CA SER A 186 -1.52 -4.88 21.89
C SER A 186 -1.66 -6.40 21.92
N GLY A 187 -1.72 -7.06 20.75
CA GLY A 187 -1.81 -8.52 20.67
C GLY A 187 -0.64 -9.24 21.36
N CYS A 188 0.60 -8.77 21.12
CA CYS A 188 1.79 -9.29 21.80
C CYS A 188 1.77 -9.07 23.32
N MET A 189 1.20 -7.95 23.79
CA MET A 189 1.04 -7.72 25.24
C MET A 189 -0.07 -8.61 25.83
N MET A 190 -1.20 -8.75 25.15
CA MET A 190 -2.32 -9.56 25.60
C MET A 190 -1.93 -11.04 25.72
N SER A 191 -1.10 -11.57 24.81
CA SER A 191 -0.65 -12.97 24.87
C SER A 191 0.13 -13.28 26.16
N LEU A 192 0.85 -12.31 26.73
CA LEU A 192 1.53 -12.50 28.02
C LEU A 192 0.52 -12.74 29.15
N SER A 193 -0.54 -11.94 29.22
CA SER A 193 -1.57 -12.08 30.27
C SER A 193 -2.54 -13.24 30.02
N LEU A 194 -2.88 -13.52 28.76
CA LEU A 194 -3.89 -14.51 28.38
C LEU A 194 -3.33 -15.92 28.16
N MET A 195 -2.04 -16.06 27.85
CA MET A 195 -1.43 -17.36 27.59
C MET A 195 -0.25 -17.64 28.52
N ALA A 196 0.75 -16.75 28.56
CA ALA A 196 1.96 -17.03 29.32
C ALA A 196 1.68 -17.10 30.83
N VAL A 197 0.96 -16.14 31.40
CA VAL A 197 0.63 -16.15 32.84
C VAL A 197 -0.13 -17.42 33.26
N PRO A 198 -1.24 -17.83 32.60
CA PRO A 198 -1.90 -19.09 32.94
C PRO A 198 -0.96 -20.29 32.94
N VAL A 199 -0.10 -20.41 31.93
CA VAL A 199 0.90 -21.49 31.87
C VAL A 199 1.84 -21.45 33.09
N LEU A 200 2.34 -20.28 33.48
CA LEU A 200 3.18 -20.14 34.68
C LEU A 200 2.43 -20.51 35.96
N LEU A 201 1.15 -20.14 36.07
CA LEU A 201 0.34 -20.43 37.24
C LEU A 201 0.00 -21.92 37.36
N ASP A 202 -0.24 -22.60 36.24
CA ASP A 202 -0.63 -24.02 36.25
C ASP A 202 0.57 -24.96 36.39
N THR A 203 1.72 -24.60 35.81
CA THR A 203 2.89 -25.49 35.78
C THR A 203 3.83 -25.33 36.98
N THR A 204 3.70 -24.24 37.75
CA THR A 204 4.65 -23.94 38.83
C THR A 204 4.11 -24.27 40.21
N THR A 205 4.87 -25.08 40.94
CA THR A 205 4.56 -25.53 42.31
C THR A 205 5.32 -24.75 43.38
N GLU A 206 6.46 -24.15 43.04
CA GLU A 206 7.36 -23.47 43.97
C GLU A 206 7.41 -21.95 43.73
N SER A 207 7.26 -21.14 44.79
CA SER A 207 7.28 -19.68 44.69
C SER A 207 8.57 -19.12 44.05
N PRO A 208 9.79 -19.60 44.41
CA PRO A 208 11.03 -19.12 43.79
C PRO A 208 11.06 -19.30 42.26
N GLN A 209 10.56 -20.44 41.78
CA GLN A 209 10.49 -20.72 40.35
C GLN A 209 9.50 -19.77 39.66
N LEU A 210 8.35 -19.51 40.27
CA LEU A 210 7.32 -18.63 39.72
C LEU A 210 7.83 -17.20 39.56
N PHE A 211 8.49 -16.67 40.60
CA PHE A 211 9.09 -15.34 40.55
C PHE A 211 10.17 -15.26 39.48
N HIS A 212 11.05 -16.27 39.40
CA HIS A 212 12.08 -16.30 38.37
C HIS A 212 11.50 -16.30 36.95
N GLN A 213 10.53 -17.17 36.66
CA GLN A 213 9.88 -17.24 35.36
C GLN A 213 9.16 -15.92 35.01
N TRP A 214 8.43 -15.34 35.96
CA TRP A 214 7.80 -14.04 35.77
C TRP A 214 8.82 -12.94 35.48
N THR A 215 9.93 -12.89 36.22
CA THR A 215 11.01 -11.91 36.02
C THR A 215 11.65 -12.07 34.64
N ARG A 216 11.86 -13.30 34.16
CA ARG A 216 12.35 -13.57 32.79
C ARG A 216 11.35 -13.12 31.74
N MET A 217 10.08 -13.45 31.90
CA MET A 217 9.01 -12.99 31.00
C MET A 217 8.94 -11.46 30.94
N TYR A 218 8.98 -10.80 32.11
CA TYR A 218 9.02 -9.34 32.21
C TYR A 218 10.22 -8.76 31.45
N HIS A 219 11.41 -9.34 31.62
CA HIS A 219 12.64 -8.87 30.98
C HIS A 219 12.52 -8.82 29.45
N TYR A 220 12.05 -9.91 28.83
CA TYR A 220 11.86 -9.95 27.37
C TYR A 220 10.78 -8.97 26.90
N GLY A 221 9.66 -8.89 27.63
CA GLY A 221 8.59 -7.93 27.31
C GLY A 221 9.07 -6.47 27.41
N HIS A 222 9.84 -6.14 28.44
CA HIS A 222 10.34 -4.78 28.67
C HIS A 222 11.40 -4.35 27.66
N GLN A 223 12.20 -5.28 27.11
CA GLN A 223 13.20 -4.96 26.09
C GLN A 223 12.58 -4.55 24.74
N VAL A 224 11.46 -5.15 24.35
CA VAL A 224 10.90 -5.00 22.99
C VAL A 224 9.66 -4.09 22.95
N LEU A 225 8.72 -4.28 23.88
CA LEU A 225 7.38 -3.70 23.78
C LEU A 225 7.34 -2.16 23.95
N PRO A 226 8.11 -1.53 24.88
CA PRO A 226 8.16 -0.07 24.99
C PRO A 226 8.69 0.62 23.72
N GLY A 227 9.65 0.00 23.04
CA GLY A 227 10.19 0.51 21.77
C GLY A 227 9.09 0.63 20.71
N MET A 228 8.28 -0.42 20.54
CA MET A 228 7.15 -0.39 19.60
C MET A 228 6.09 0.68 19.96
N ALA A 229 5.83 0.90 21.26
CA ALA A 229 4.89 1.92 21.70
C ALA A 229 5.38 3.34 21.36
N ILE A 230 6.67 3.61 21.61
CA ILE A 230 7.32 4.88 21.27
C ILE A 230 7.33 5.07 19.75
N SER A 231 7.71 4.06 18.97
CA SER A 231 7.66 4.12 17.51
C SER A 231 6.25 4.42 16.99
N THR A 232 5.23 3.77 17.54
CA THR A 232 3.83 4.03 17.18
C THR A 232 3.42 5.48 17.50
N PHE A 233 3.79 5.97 18.68
CA PHE A 233 3.58 7.37 19.08
C PHE A 233 4.28 8.35 18.14
N LEU A 234 5.52 8.08 17.74
CA LEU A 234 6.27 8.93 16.82
C LEU A 234 5.63 8.98 15.42
N LEU A 235 5.13 7.85 14.92
CA LEU A 235 4.39 7.81 13.65
C LEU A 235 3.09 8.62 13.72
N TYR A 236 2.32 8.49 14.80
CA TYR A 236 1.13 9.33 15.03
C TYR A 236 1.48 10.81 15.20
N SER A 237 2.56 11.13 15.91
CA SER A 237 3.02 12.50 16.12
C SER A 237 3.47 13.15 14.80
N TYR A 238 4.23 12.43 13.98
CA TYR A 238 4.64 12.87 12.65
C TYR A 238 3.43 13.16 11.75
N THR A 239 2.48 12.24 11.68
CA THR A 239 1.27 12.40 10.85
C THR A 239 0.35 13.50 11.38
N CYS A 240 0.26 13.67 12.70
CA CYS A 240 -0.44 14.78 13.38
C CYS A 240 0.16 16.13 13.00
N ILE A 241 1.48 16.31 13.13
CA ILE A 241 2.17 17.56 12.79
C ILE A 241 1.97 17.90 11.31
N ARG A 242 2.05 16.90 10.41
CA ARG A 242 1.79 17.11 8.98
C ARG A 242 0.35 17.51 8.68
N LYS A 243 -0.65 16.83 9.26
CA LYS A 243 -2.07 17.20 9.08
C LYS A 243 -2.41 18.57 9.69
N ARG A 244 -1.77 18.95 10.80
CA ARG A 244 -1.95 20.28 11.43
C ARG A 244 -1.38 21.41 10.59
N LYS A 245 -0.28 21.19 9.87
CA LYS A 245 0.36 22.18 8.98
C LYS A 245 -0.26 22.27 7.57
N ALA A 246 -1.24 21.43 7.24
CA ALA A 246 -1.92 21.49 5.95
C ALA A 246 -2.89 22.69 5.89
N GLU A 247 -3.04 23.34 4.72
CA GLU A 247 -3.87 24.56 4.63
C GLU A 247 -5.37 24.30 4.88
N LYS A 248 -5.83 23.03 4.85
CA LYS A 248 -7.13 22.60 5.38
C LYS A 248 -6.89 21.50 6.42
N PRO A 249 -6.83 21.83 7.72
CA PRO A 249 -6.53 20.84 8.75
C PRO A 249 -7.69 19.86 8.89
N LYS A 250 -7.49 18.63 8.37
CA LYS A 250 -8.26 17.44 8.75
C LYS A 250 -8.10 17.19 10.27
N PRO A 251 -8.99 16.42 10.94
CA PRO A 251 -8.98 16.31 12.41
C PRO A 251 -7.76 15.53 12.94
N TRP A 252 -6.64 16.25 13.04
CA TRP A 252 -5.35 15.81 13.58
C TRP A 252 -5.44 15.46 15.07
N ARG A 253 -6.46 15.98 15.77
CA ARG A 253 -6.71 15.73 17.20
C ARG A 253 -6.90 14.24 17.49
N LEU A 254 -7.55 13.49 16.59
CA LEU A 254 -7.73 12.04 16.76
C LEU A 254 -6.40 11.29 16.67
N LEU A 255 -5.50 11.69 15.76
CA LEU A 255 -4.17 11.09 15.66
C LEU A 255 -3.28 11.45 16.85
N ALA A 256 -3.38 12.69 17.34
CA ALA A 256 -2.71 13.10 18.57
C ALA A 256 -3.20 12.27 19.76
N LEU A 257 -4.52 12.09 19.89
CA LEU A 257 -5.13 11.28 20.93
C LEU A 257 -4.71 9.81 20.81
N ALA A 258 -4.70 9.24 19.61
CA ALA A 258 -4.25 7.86 19.34
C ALA A 258 -2.81 7.64 19.82
N GLY A 259 -1.90 8.57 19.49
CA GLY A 259 -0.53 8.54 19.97
C GLY A 259 -0.44 8.63 21.49
N LEU A 260 -1.12 9.62 22.10
CA LEU A 260 -1.08 9.85 23.55
C LEU A 260 -1.64 8.65 24.34
N VAL A 261 -2.74 8.05 23.87
CA VAL A 261 -3.31 6.84 24.46
C VAL A 261 -2.36 5.66 24.30
N THR A 262 -1.65 5.53 23.18
CA THR A 262 -0.69 4.44 22.98
C THR A 262 0.52 4.57 23.92
N VAL A 263 1.10 5.76 24.07
CA VAL A 263 2.30 5.97 24.90
C VAL A 263 1.98 6.03 26.40
N SER A 264 0.72 6.23 26.78
CA SER A 264 0.32 6.28 28.19
C SER A 264 0.46 4.93 28.92
N ILE A 265 0.82 3.86 28.21
CA ILE A 265 1.34 2.64 28.86
C ILE A 265 2.51 2.94 29.80
N ILE A 266 3.33 3.95 29.50
CA ILE A 266 4.50 4.32 30.32
C ILE A 266 4.05 4.89 31.68
N PRO A 267 3.29 6.01 31.75
CA PRO A 267 2.79 6.52 33.02
C PRO A 267 1.89 5.51 33.74
N PHE A 268 1.09 4.70 33.05
CA PHE A 268 0.33 3.62 33.69
C PHE A 268 1.27 2.61 34.38
N THR A 269 2.36 2.22 33.71
CA THR A 269 3.34 1.30 34.30
C THR A 269 3.99 1.91 35.55
N LEU A 270 4.39 3.18 35.49
CA LEU A 270 5.08 3.86 36.59
C LEU A 270 4.17 4.13 37.80
N LEU A 271 2.92 4.50 37.56
CA LEU A 271 1.98 4.91 38.62
C LEU A 271 1.22 3.71 39.22
N ILE A 272 0.82 2.75 38.39
CA ILE A 272 -0.09 1.67 38.81
C ILE A 272 0.67 0.35 39.01
N MET A 273 1.53 -0.02 38.07
CA MET A 273 2.18 -1.34 38.08
C MET A 273 3.47 -1.38 38.90
N LYS A 274 4.21 -0.26 38.99
CA LYS A 274 5.52 -0.18 39.63
C LYS A 274 5.56 -0.81 41.03
N PRO A 275 4.62 -0.54 41.96
CA PRO A 275 4.68 -1.14 43.30
C PRO A 275 4.63 -2.67 43.29
N THR A 276 3.82 -3.26 42.40
CA THR A 276 3.71 -4.72 42.27
C THR A 276 4.91 -5.31 41.53
N ASN A 277 5.44 -4.60 40.53
CA ASN A 277 6.68 -5.00 39.86
C ASN A 277 7.85 -5.04 40.85
N ASP A 278 8.04 -3.97 41.63
CA ASP A 278 9.13 -3.84 42.59
C ASP A 278 9.05 -4.96 43.65
N GLU A 279 7.85 -5.30 44.12
CA GLU A 279 7.66 -6.41 45.06
C GLU A 279 7.99 -7.78 44.43
N LEU A 280 7.55 -8.05 43.20
CA LEU A 280 7.89 -9.29 42.50
C LEU A 280 9.41 -9.42 42.26
N PHE A 281 10.09 -8.33 41.91
CA PHE A 281 11.55 -8.30 41.81
C PHE A 281 12.25 -8.50 43.14
N ARG A 282 11.76 -7.87 44.21
CA ARG A 282 12.29 -8.03 45.57
C ARG A 282 12.18 -9.50 46.01
N LEU A 283 11.05 -10.14 45.75
CA LEU A 283 10.82 -11.54 46.09
C LEU A 283 11.67 -12.51 45.26
N GLU A 284 11.87 -12.25 43.97
CA GLU A 284 12.81 -13.02 43.16
C GLU A 284 14.24 -12.90 43.71
N ALA A 285 14.67 -11.69 44.09
CA ALA A 285 16.00 -11.46 44.64
C ALA A 285 16.22 -12.19 45.99
N VAL A 286 15.23 -12.11 46.91
CA VAL A 286 15.30 -12.79 48.21
C VAL A 286 15.30 -14.31 48.04
N THR A 287 14.40 -14.86 47.22
CA THR A 287 14.31 -16.30 47.01
C THR A 287 15.55 -16.88 46.31
N ARG A 288 16.20 -16.11 45.44
CA ARG A 288 17.49 -16.47 44.84
C ARG A 288 18.61 -16.58 45.90
N ILE A 289 18.69 -15.64 46.85
CA ILE A 289 19.72 -15.63 47.91
C ILE A 289 19.57 -16.85 48.83
N VAL A 290 18.34 -17.15 49.26
CA VAL A 290 18.04 -18.31 50.10
C VAL A 290 18.43 -19.61 49.40
N ARG A 291 18.12 -19.75 48.10
CA ARG A 291 18.49 -20.92 47.30
C ARG A 291 20.02 -21.11 47.19
N THR A 292 20.80 -20.03 47.23
CA THR A 292 22.28 -20.08 47.18
C THR A 292 22.96 -20.28 48.54
N GLY A 293 22.21 -20.58 49.61
CA GLY A 293 22.76 -20.88 50.93
C GLY A 293 23.03 -19.65 51.81
N GLY A 294 22.53 -18.47 51.44
CA GLY A 294 22.60 -17.29 52.30
C GLY A 294 21.58 -17.36 53.45
N HIS A 295 22.01 -17.09 54.68
CA HIS A 295 21.10 -16.95 55.81
C HIS A 295 20.26 -15.68 55.66
N SER A 296 18.99 -15.85 55.33
CA SER A 296 17.99 -14.79 55.39
C SER A 296 16.81 -15.29 56.21
N GLU A 297 16.55 -14.63 57.35
CA GLU A 297 15.38 -14.81 58.23
C GLU A 297 14.06 -14.35 57.57
N VAL A 298 13.95 -14.45 56.24
CA VAL A 298 12.80 -13.91 55.51
C VAL A 298 11.84 -15.04 55.18
N SER A 299 10.64 -14.97 55.77
CA SER A 299 9.51 -15.82 55.42
C SER A 299 9.24 -15.73 53.91
N VAL A 300 9.54 -16.81 53.19
CA VAL A 300 9.26 -16.93 51.77
C VAL A 300 7.75 -17.03 51.59
N LEU A 301 7.18 -16.12 50.79
CA LEU A 301 5.76 -16.15 50.44
C LEU A 301 5.35 -17.54 49.94
N GLY A 302 4.28 -18.08 50.52
CA GLY A 302 3.70 -19.34 50.08
C GLY A 302 3.26 -19.27 48.61
N ILE A 303 3.18 -20.43 47.97
CA ILE A 303 2.86 -20.52 46.54
C ILE A 303 1.49 -19.91 46.21
N LYS A 304 0.51 -20.00 47.12
CA LYS A 304 -0.84 -19.44 46.93
C LYS A 304 -0.79 -17.92 46.84
N GLU A 305 -0.06 -17.29 47.75
CA GLU A 305 0.10 -15.85 47.80
C GLU A 305 0.96 -15.35 46.63
N ALA A 306 2.00 -16.10 46.26
CA ALA A 306 2.83 -15.82 45.07
C ALA A 306 1.99 -15.82 43.78
N LYS A 307 1.13 -16.82 43.58
CA LYS A 307 0.17 -16.88 42.47
C LYS A 307 -0.79 -15.70 42.49
N GLY A 308 -1.32 -15.33 43.67
CA GLY A 308 -2.18 -14.16 43.84
C GLY A 308 -1.52 -12.86 43.39
N LEU A 309 -0.23 -12.68 43.68
CA LEU A 309 0.54 -11.51 43.26
C LEU A 309 0.75 -11.46 41.73
N VAL A 310 1.05 -12.60 41.11
CA VAL A 310 1.18 -12.71 39.64
C VAL A 310 -0.16 -12.48 38.94
N VAL A 311 -1.27 -12.99 39.48
CA VAL A 311 -2.63 -12.73 38.97
C VAL A 311 -2.97 -11.25 39.04
N LYS A 312 -2.68 -10.60 40.17
CA LYS A 312 -2.86 -9.14 40.32
C LYS A 312 -2.06 -8.38 39.26
N TRP A 313 -0.80 -8.77 39.04
CA TRP A 313 0.02 -8.19 37.98
C TRP A 313 -0.59 -8.39 36.60
N ALA A 314 -1.06 -9.61 36.30
CA ALA A 314 -1.62 -9.96 34.99
C ALA A 314 -2.85 -9.14 34.63
N TRP A 315 -3.72 -8.85 35.60
CA TRP A 315 -4.87 -7.96 35.41
C TRP A 315 -4.46 -6.52 35.08
N MET A 316 -3.52 -5.95 35.81
CA MET A 316 -3.02 -4.59 35.49
C MET A 316 -2.32 -4.57 34.13
N HIS A 317 -1.54 -5.61 33.82
CA HIS A 317 -0.86 -5.74 32.53
C HIS A 317 -1.85 -5.88 31.37
N PHE A 318 -2.93 -6.65 31.57
CA PHE A 318 -4.01 -6.78 30.59
C PHE A 318 -4.69 -5.43 30.35
N THR A 319 -5.06 -4.70 31.41
CA THR A 319 -5.61 -3.34 31.29
C THR A 319 -4.66 -2.43 30.51
N ARG A 320 -3.36 -2.48 30.80
CA ARG A 320 -2.33 -1.73 30.07
C ARG A 320 -2.28 -2.10 28.58
N SER A 321 -2.49 -3.37 28.22
CA SER A 321 -2.48 -3.84 26.83
C SER A 321 -3.65 -3.30 25.98
N CYS A 322 -4.73 -2.85 26.61
CA CYS A 322 -5.85 -2.22 25.93
C CYS A 322 -5.50 -0.81 25.39
N PHE A 323 -4.48 -0.14 25.94
CA PHE A 323 -4.13 1.23 25.55
C PHE A 323 -3.67 1.31 24.09
N PRO A 324 -2.69 0.51 23.60
CA PRO A 324 -2.36 0.49 22.17
C PRO A 324 -3.52 0.06 21.27
N LEU A 325 -4.44 -0.80 21.74
CA LEU A 325 -5.62 -1.20 20.98
C LEU A 325 -6.60 -0.03 20.80
N VAL A 326 -6.93 0.67 21.89
CA VAL A 326 -7.76 1.88 21.84
C VAL A 326 -7.08 2.94 20.96
N GLY A 327 -5.76 3.08 21.09
CA GLY A 327 -4.95 3.93 20.21
C GLY A 327 -5.09 3.57 18.73
N ALA A 328 -5.03 2.29 18.38
CA ALA A 328 -5.22 1.82 17.00
C ALA A 328 -6.63 2.07 16.48
N VAL A 329 -7.68 1.87 17.29
CA VAL A 329 -9.08 2.17 16.92
C VAL A 329 -9.26 3.67 16.66
N ILE A 330 -8.79 4.53 17.57
CA ILE A 330 -8.84 5.98 17.40
C ILE A 330 -8.03 6.41 16.16
N GLY A 331 -6.87 5.79 15.93
CA GLY A 331 -6.03 6.02 14.76
C GLY A 331 -6.73 5.66 13.46
N ALA A 332 -7.45 4.53 13.42
CA ALA A 332 -8.25 4.09 12.29
C ALA A 332 -9.40 5.08 12.01
N LEU A 333 -10.12 5.53 13.05
CA LEU A 333 -11.16 6.55 12.92
C LEU A 333 -10.59 7.87 12.35
N GLY A 334 -9.45 8.33 12.86
CA GLY A 334 -8.75 9.53 12.37
C GLY A 334 -8.11 9.40 10.98
N THR A 335 -8.05 8.18 10.45
CA THR A 335 -7.44 7.87 9.14
C THR A 335 -8.51 7.69 8.06
N PHE A 336 -9.59 6.95 8.36
CA PHE A 336 -10.58 6.52 7.37
C PHE A 336 -11.92 7.26 7.45
N TRP A 337 -12.31 7.78 8.62
CA TRP A 337 -13.63 8.39 8.85
C TRP A 337 -13.58 9.93 8.97
N CYS A 338 -12.47 10.55 8.52
CA CYS A 338 -12.13 11.96 8.72
C CYS A 338 -11.24 12.51 7.59
#